data_AF-A0A101HMG7-F1
#
_entry.id   AF-A0A101HMG7-F1
#
_cell.length_a   1.000
_cell.length_b   1.000
_cell.length_c   1.000
_cell.angle_alpha   90.00
_cell.angle_beta   90.00
_cell.angle_gamma   90.00
#
_symmetry.space_group_name_H-M   'P 1'
#
loop_
_entity.id
_entity.type
_entity.pdbx_description
1 polymer ?
#
loop_
_entity_poly.entity_id
_entity_poly.type
_entity_poly.pdbx_seq_one_letter_code
_entity_poly.pdbx_strand_id
1 'polypeptide(L)'
;MNKSGFTLIELLVAVGILLLLVGLGLANYISFNDRQALIQGAEQVREAMADAQNSARSGKLRGCGQLQSYQVTFGNSVTIQSVCAPGGGTSESARSFALPSGVMASGSTLYIAPLRGLVFDNQTLIDGASFHDITLENSYGSVVVTVTRSGAVTMSEITKN
;
A
#
# COMPACT_ATOMS: atom_id res chain seq x y z
N MET A 1 47.77 13.61 -42.40
CA MET A 1 46.45 13.33 -41.79
C MET A 1 46.34 14.19 -40.55
N ASN A 2 45.60 15.30 -40.62
CA ASN A 2 45.45 16.21 -39.47
C ASN A 2 44.49 15.57 -38.47
N LYS A 3 45.02 15.19 -37.30
CA LYS A 3 44.22 14.81 -36.14
C LYS A 3 43.71 16.10 -35.49
N SER A 4 42.51 16.55 -35.85
CA SER A 4 41.85 17.62 -35.12
C SER A 4 41.41 17.08 -33.75
N GLY A 5 42.05 17.58 -32.68
CA GLY A 5 41.63 17.31 -31.31
C GLY A 5 40.49 18.23 -30.88
N PHE A 6 39.67 17.79 -29.94
CA PHE A 6 38.68 18.63 -29.28
C PHE A 6 39.34 19.81 -28.60
N THR A 7 38.72 20.99 -28.70
CA THR A 7 39.20 22.17 -27.97
C THR A 7 38.82 22.04 -26.48
N LEU A 8 39.61 22.66 -25.59
CA LEU A 8 39.28 22.67 -24.16
C LEU A 8 37.91 23.30 -23.88
N ILE A 9 37.53 24.32 -24.65
CA ILE A 9 36.23 24.97 -24.51
C ILE A 9 35.08 24.05 -24.92
N GLU A 10 35.26 23.22 -25.95
CA GLU A 10 34.24 22.28 -26.41
C GLU A 10 33.99 21.16 -25.40
N LEU A 11 35.05 20.65 -24.77
CA LEU A 11 34.90 19.71 -23.64
C LEU A 11 34.20 20.35 -22.45
N LEU A 12 34.52 21.60 -22.12
CA LEU A 12 33.88 22.31 -21.01
C LEU A 12 32.37 22.54 -21.26
N VAL A 13 32.01 22.95 -22.48
CA VAL A 13 30.62 23.12 -22.88
C VAL A 13 29.88 21.77 -22.88
N ALA A 14 30.48 20.70 -23.41
CA ALA A 14 29.86 19.38 -23.42
C ALA A 14 29.60 18.84 -22.01
N VAL A 15 30.57 18.96 -21.09
CA VAL A 15 30.40 18.58 -19.68
C VAL A 15 29.34 19.45 -19.00
N GLY A 16 29.30 20.75 -19.30
CA GLY A 16 28.26 21.65 -18.79
C GLY A 16 26.85 21.22 -19.21
N ILE A 17 26.67 20.86 -20.48
CA ILE A 17 25.39 20.34 -21.00
C ILE A 17 25.04 19.01 -20.33
N LEU A 18 25.99 18.09 -20.19
CA LEU A 18 25.77 16.81 -19.52
C LEU A 18 25.33 16.99 -18.07
N LEU A 19 25.98 17.87 -17.31
CA LEU A 19 25.60 18.14 -15.92
C LEU A 19 24.19 18.71 -15.81
N LEU A 20 23.80 19.60 -16.74
CA LEU A 20 22.44 20.14 -16.79
C LEU A 20 21.41 19.03 -17.04
N LEU A 21 21.66 18.16 -18.02
CA LEU A 21 20.78 17.04 -18.34
C LEU A 21 20.67 16.04 -17.18
N VAL A 22 21.79 15.72 -16.52
CA VAL A 22 21.80 14.82 -15.36
C VAL A 22 21.02 15.42 -14.20
N GLY A 23 21.18 16.71 -13.92
CA GLY A 23 20.42 17.41 -12.87
C GLY A 23 18.91 17.34 -13.10
N LEU A 24 18.46 17.62 -14.33
CA LEU A 24 17.04 17.50 -14.71
C LEU A 24 16.56 16.05 -14.67
N GLY A 25 17.38 15.10 -15.11
CA GLY A 25 17.05 13.67 -15.08
C GLY A 25 16.82 13.15 -13.67
N LEU A 26 17.66 13.56 -12.71
CA LEU A 26 17.58 13.10 -11.33
C LEU A 26 16.30 13.58 -10.63
N ALA A 27 15.91 14.84 -10.81
CA ALA A 27 14.67 15.37 -10.24
C ALA A 27 13.43 14.62 -10.73
N ASN A 28 13.37 14.34 -12.04
CA ASN A 28 12.29 13.56 -12.63
C ASN A 28 12.28 12.11 -12.13
N TYR A 29 13.46 11.49 -12.02
CA TYR A 29 13.60 10.12 -11.54
C TYR A 29 13.08 9.95 -10.11
N ILE A 30 13.38 10.89 -9.20
CA ILE A 30 12.86 10.87 -7.82
C ILE A 30 11.33 10.92 -7.83
N SER A 31 10.73 11.85 -8.57
CA SER A 31 9.27 11.98 -8.64
C SER A 31 8.59 10.74 -9.22
N PHE A 32 9.24 10.10 -10.21
CA PHE A 32 8.75 8.86 -10.80
C PHE A 32 8.80 7.70 -9.80
N ASN A 33 9.90 7.58 -9.05
CA ASN A 33 10.05 6.53 -8.05
C ASN A 33 9.02 6.68 -6.92
N ASP A 34 8.79 7.90 -6.44
CA ASP A 34 7.78 8.18 -5.42
C ASP A 34 6.37 7.86 -5.93
N ARG A 35 6.05 8.21 -7.17
CA ARG A 35 4.76 7.81 -7.78
C ARG A 35 4.61 6.29 -7.88
N GLN A 36 5.68 5.60 -8.28
CA GLN A 36 5.68 4.14 -8.37
C GLN A 36 5.52 3.48 -7.00
N ALA A 37 6.09 4.08 -5.95
CA ALA A 37 5.93 3.63 -4.57
C ALA A 37 4.47 3.65 -4.12
N LEU A 38 3.69 4.70 -4.47
CA LEU A 38 2.24 4.74 -4.17
C LEU A 38 1.48 3.59 -4.86
N ILE A 39 1.78 3.33 -6.13
CA ILE A 39 1.14 2.25 -6.91
C ILE A 39 1.45 0.89 -6.29
N GLN A 40 2.72 0.65 -5.96
CA GLN A 40 3.13 -0.59 -5.28
C GLN A 40 2.49 -0.70 -3.89
N GLY A 41 2.38 0.39 -3.14
CA GLY A 41 1.72 0.41 -1.84
C GLY A 41 0.23 0.04 -1.95
N ALA A 42 -0.48 0.60 -2.94
CA ALA A 42 -1.88 0.26 -3.19
C ALA A 42 -2.06 -1.22 -3.56
N GLU A 43 -1.14 -1.77 -4.35
CA GLU A 43 -1.14 -3.20 -4.69
C GLU A 43 -0.88 -4.09 -3.46
N GLN A 44 0.00 -3.67 -2.55
CA GLN A 44 0.20 -4.38 -1.29
C GLN A 44 -1.03 -4.34 -0.37
N VAL A 45 -1.75 -3.21 -0.33
CA VAL A 45 -3.05 -3.14 0.38
C VAL A 45 -4.02 -4.14 -0.24
N ARG A 46 -4.11 -4.19 -1.57
CA ARG A 46 -4.94 -5.16 -2.29
C ARG A 46 -4.58 -6.60 -1.94
N GLU A 47 -3.30 -6.94 -1.95
CA GLU A 47 -2.80 -8.28 -1.59
C GLU A 47 -3.11 -8.63 -0.13
N ALA A 48 -2.87 -7.69 0.80
CA ALA A 48 -3.16 -7.88 2.21
C ALA A 48 -4.64 -8.13 2.47
N MET A 49 -5.52 -7.36 1.83
CA MET A 49 -6.97 -7.56 1.93
C MET A 49 -7.37 -8.93 1.39
N ALA A 50 -6.82 -9.35 0.24
CA ALA A 50 -7.10 -10.67 -0.32
C ALA A 50 -6.61 -11.82 0.59
N ASP A 51 -5.42 -11.69 1.19
CA ASP A 51 -4.88 -12.70 2.12
C ASP A 51 -5.73 -12.80 3.40
N ALA A 52 -6.17 -11.66 3.93
CA ALA A 52 -7.04 -11.61 5.10
C ALA A 52 -8.41 -12.26 4.80
N GLN A 53 -8.99 -11.98 3.62
CA GLN A 53 -10.23 -12.63 3.18
C GLN A 53 -10.08 -14.14 2.98
N ASN A 54 -8.99 -14.58 2.34
CA ASN A 54 -8.71 -15.99 2.14
C ASN A 54 -8.51 -16.71 3.49
N SER A 55 -7.82 -16.08 4.44
CA SER A 55 -7.63 -16.59 5.79
C SER A 55 -8.96 -16.69 6.56
N ALA A 56 -9.85 -15.70 6.42
CA ALA A 56 -11.18 -15.72 7.03
C ALA A 56 -12.09 -16.79 6.43
N ARG A 57 -12.11 -16.93 5.10
CA ARG A 57 -12.94 -17.93 4.39
C ARG A 57 -12.49 -19.36 4.63
N SER A 58 -11.17 -19.58 4.74
CA SER A 58 -10.60 -20.89 5.07
C SER A 58 -10.76 -21.27 6.55
N GLY A 59 -11.24 -20.35 7.41
CA GLY A 59 -11.47 -20.62 8.83
C GLY A 59 -10.18 -20.87 9.61
N LYS A 60 -9.03 -20.36 9.14
CA LYS A 60 -7.76 -20.45 9.89
C LYS A 60 -7.92 -19.75 11.23
N LEU A 61 -7.71 -20.44 12.34
CA LEU A 61 -8.01 -19.89 13.67
C LEU A 61 -6.86 -19.05 14.26
N ARG A 62 -5.60 -19.40 13.98
CA ARG A 62 -4.36 -18.71 14.43
C ARG A 62 -4.38 -18.27 15.91
N GLY A 63 -4.08 -19.21 16.81
CA GLY A 63 -4.09 -18.96 18.26
C GLY A 63 -5.49 -18.89 18.89
N CYS A 64 -6.55 -18.70 18.09
CA CYS A 64 -7.92 -18.78 18.57
C CYS A 64 -8.41 -20.24 18.66
N GLY A 65 -9.16 -20.57 19.71
CA GLY A 65 -10.08 -21.70 19.76
C GLY A 65 -11.40 -21.40 19.03
N GLN A 66 -11.81 -20.13 19.01
CA GLN A 66 -12.94 -19.65 18.21
C GLN A 66 -12.60 -18.29 17.60
N LEU A 67 -12.54 -18.23 16.28
CA LEU A 67 -12.24 -17.01 15.54
C LEU A 67 -13.50 -16.12 15.46
N GLN A 68 -13.39 -14.87 15.89
CA GLN A 68 -14.43 -13.87 15.72
C GLN A 68 -14.27 -13.11 14.40
N SER A 69 -13.05 -12.66 14.09
CA SER A 69 -12.74 -11.95 12.84
C SER A 69 -11.23 -11.91 12.57
N TYR A 70 -10.87 -11.48 11.36
CA TYR A 70 -9.52 -11.00 11.06
C TYR A 70 -9.51 -9.47 11.05
N GLN A 71 -8.59 -8.86 11.80
CA GLN A 71 -8.39 -7.43 11.87
C GLN A 71 -7.26 -7.01 10.92
N VAL A 72 -7.50 -5.98 10.11
CA VAL A 72 -6.52 -5.36 9.23
C VAL A 72 -6.28 -3.92 9.68
N THR A 73 -5.02 -3.60 9.97
CA THR A 73 -4.60 -2.28 10.45
C THR A 73 -3.55 -1.69 9.51
N PHE A 74 -3.70 -0.39 9.24
CA PHE A 74 -2.91 0.38 8.28
C PHE A 74 -1.90 1.29 9.00
N GLY A 75 -0.76 1.52 8.36
CA GLY A 75 0.33 2.37 8.84
C GLY A 75 1.49 2.35 7.85
N ASN A 76 2.73 2.23 8.32
CA ASN A 76 3.90 1.96 7.47
C ASN A 76 3.93 0.52 6.90
N SER A 77 3.02 -0.31 7.38
CA SER A 77 2.80 -1.68 6.92
C SER A 77 1.32 -2.01 7.09
N VAL A 78 0.80 -2.88 6.25
CA VAL A 78 -0.55 -3.43 6.41
C VAL A 78 -0.44 -4.71 7.22
N THR A 79 -0.98 -4.72 8.43
CA THR A 79 -0.91 -5.86 9.35
C THR A 79 -2.24 -6.56 9.45
N ILE A 80 -2.21 -7.89 9.45
CA ILE A 80 -3.38 -8.75 9.60
C ILE A 80 -3.22 -9.52 10.91
N GLN A 81 -4.22 -9.49 11.77
CA GLN A 81 -4.23 -10.21 13.05
C GLN A 81 -5.55 -10.97 13.20
N SER A 82 -5.54 -12.12 13.87
CA SER A 82 -6.77 -12.80 14.25
C SER A 82 -7.36 -12.15 15.49
N VAL A 83 -8.68 -12.03 15.55
CA VAL A 83 -9.42 -11.60 16.74
C VAL A 83 -10.24 -12.79 17.22
N CYS A 84 -9.94 -13.25 18.43
CA CYS A 84 -10.62 -14.39 19.03
C CYS A 84 -11.93 -13.95 19.69
N ALA A 85 -12.91 -14.84 19.72
CA ALA A 85 -14.11 -14.65 20.54
C ALA A 85 -13.74 -14.57 22.04
N PRO A 86 -14.57 -13.95 22.90
CA PRO A 86 -14.30 -13.88 24.33
C PRO A 86 -14.05 -15.26 24.95
N GLY A 87 -12.90 -15.42 25.63
CA GLY A 87 -12.47 -16.70 26.21
C GLY A 87 -11.92 -17.71 25.19
N GLY A 88 -11.84 -17.33 23.91
CA GLY A 88 -11.48 -18.19 22.79
C GLY A 88 -10.00 -18.17 22.39
N GLY A 89 -9.06 -17.92 23.31
CA GLY A 89 -7.61 -17.96 23.04
C GLY A 89 -6.95 -16.59 22.87
N THR A 90 -5.75 -16.59 22.27
CA THR A 90 -4.92 -15.38 22.08
C THR A 90 -4.84 -14.98 20.62
N SER A 91 -5.10 -13.71 20.34
CA SER A 91 -4.94 -13.11 19.02
C SER A 91 -3.48 -13.20 18.55
N GLU A 92 -3.26 -13.75 17.36
CA GLU A 92 -1.93 -13.86 16.76
C GLU A 92 -1.84 -13.03 15.47
N SER A 93 -0.62 -12.54 15.19
CA SER A 93 -0.31 -11.89 13.93
C SER A 93 -0.36 -12.90 12.79
N ALA A 94 -1.22 -12.65 11.82
CA ALA A 94 -1.39 -13.52 10.67
C ALA A 94 -0.30 -13.25 9.61
N ARG A 95 -0.16 -11.99 9.20
CA ARG A 95 0.84 -11.56 8.22
C ARG A 95 1.00 -10.05 8.28
N SER A 96 2.16 -9.56 7.86
CA SER A 96 2.39 -8.14 7.63
C SER A 96 2.95 -7.93 6.23
N PHE A 97 2.48 -6.88 5.58
CA PHE A 97 2.92 -6.43 4.25
C PHE A 97 3.59 -5.07 4.42
N ALA A 98 4.90 -5.01 4.18
CA ALA A 98 5.69 -3.81 4.38
C ALA A 98 5.56 -2.87 3.18
N LEU A 99 4.93 -1.70 3.40
CA LEU A 99 4.75 -0.72 2.33
C LEU A 99 6.11 -0.18 1.84
N PRO A 100 6.19 0.26 0.58
CA PRO A 100 7.40 0.89 0.06
C PRO A 100 7.85 2.07 0.94
N SER A 101 9.16 2.30 1.00
CA SER A 101 9.73 3.37 1.81
C SER A 101 9.11 4.72 1.49
N GLY A 102 8.70 5.47 2.52
CA GLY A 102 8.10 6.78 2.38
C GLY A 102 6.60 6.77 2.09
N VAL A 103 5.97 5.59 1.94
CA VAL A 103 4.51 5.45 1.83
C VAL A 103 3.91 5.15 3.19
N MET A 104 2.88 5.91 3.57
CA MET A 104 2.09 5.67 4.77
C MET A 104 0.63 5.43 4.38
N ALA A 105 0.05 4.33 4.86
CA ALA A 105 -1.38 4.08 4.72
C ALA A 105 -2.13 4.54 5.98
N SER A 106 -3.26 5.20 5.79
CA SER A 106 -4.15 5.68 6.84
C SER A 106 -5.60 5.34 6.50
N GLY A 107 -6.38 4.94 7.51
CA GLY A 107 -7.76 4.48 7.34
C GLY A 107 -8.29 3.86 8.63
N SER A 108 -9.59 3.58 8.66
CA SER A 108 -10.17 2.83 9.77
C SER A 108 -9.69 1.37 9.77
N THR A 109 -9.61 0.77 10.95
CA THR A 109 -9.29 -0.65 11.07
C THR A 109 -10.45 -1.48 10.53
N LEU A 110 -10.15 -2.42 9.63
CA LEU A 110 -11.17 -3.27 9.01
C LEU A 110 -11.20 -4.64 9.67
N TYR A 111 -12.39 -5.21 9.78
CA TYR A 111 -12.63 -6.55 10.30
C TYR A 111 -13.24 -7.43 9.23
N ILE A 112 -12.78 -8.66 9.12
CA ILE A 112 -13.24 -9.62 8.12
C ILE A 112 -13.85 -10.82 8.83
N ALA A 113 -15.14 -11.07 8.61
CA ALA A 113 -15.83 -12.17 9.27
C ALA A 113 -15.45 -13.53 8.66
N PRO A 114 -15.31 -14.58 9.50
CA PRO A 114 -15.02 -15.92 9.04
C PRO A 114 -16.14 -16.49 8.17
N LEU A 115 -15.82 -17.46 7.33
CA LEU A 115 -16.70 -18.20 6.41
C LEU A 115 -17.34 -17.37 5.28
N ARG A 116 -17.69 -16.10 5.54
CA ARG A 116 -18.28 -15.18 4.55
C ARG A 116 -17.26 -14.24 3.92
N GLY A 117 -16.18 -13.91 4.64
CA GLY A 117 -15.14 -12.99 4.16
C GLY A 117 -15.65 -11.56 3.89
N LEU A 118 -16.76 -11.18 4.54
CA LEU A 118 -17.31 -9.84 4.46
C LEU A 118 -16.50 -8.89 5.33
N VAL A 119 -16.32 -7.66 4.85
CA VAL A 119 -15.58 -6.58 5.52
C VAL A 119 -16.54 -5.72 6.35
N PHE A 120 -16.12 -5.35 7.56
CA PHE A 120 -16.86 -4.54 8.54
C PHE A 120 -15.94 -3.52 9.20
N ASP A 121 -16.49 -2.41 9.68
CA ASP A 121 -15.81 -1.44 10.52
C ASP A 121 -16.48 -1.44 11.90
N ASN A 122 -15.66 -1.34 12.94
CA ASN A 122 -16.07 -1.21 14.34
C ASN A 122 -17.24 -2.12 14.79
N GLN A 123 -17.26 -3.37 14.31
CA GLN A 123 -18.21 -4.43 14.69
C GLN A 123 -19.70 -4.17 14.38
N THR A 124 -20.07 -3.10 13.68
CA THR A 124 -21.44 -2.91 13.18
C THR A 124 -21.58 -3.51 11.78
N LEU A 125 -22.67 -4.27 11.57
CA LEU A 125 -23.05 -4.77 10.25
C LEU A 125 -23.30 -3.57 9.35
N ILE A 126 -22.42 -3.38 8.38
CA ILE A 126 -22.56 -2.26 7.47
C ILE A 126 -23.68 -2.56 6.47
N ASP A 127 -24.77 -1.79 6.56
CA ASP A 127 -25.87 -1.86 5.61
C ASP A 127 -25.42 -1.30 4.25
N GLY A 128 -25.97 -1.83 3.16
CA GLY A 128 -25.84 -1.38 1.76
C GLY A 128 -24.53 -0.72 1.26
N ALA A 129 -23.87 -1.33 0.28
CA ALA A 129 -22.86 -0.69 -0.59
C ALA A 129 -21.75 0.13 0.09
N SER A 130 -21.38 -0.18 1.33
CA SER A 130 -20.42 0.66 2.03
C SER A 130 -19.01 0.44 1.55
N PHE A 131 -18.34 1.58 1.38
CA PHE A 131 -17.00 1.75 0.87
C PHE A 131 -16.12 2.24 2.02
N HIS A 132 -14.95 1.63 2.19
CA HIS A 132 -13.93 2.08 3.12
C HIS A 132 -12.74 2.59 2.34
N ASP A 133 -12.41 3.85 2.55
CA ASP A 133 -11.29 4.49 1.90
C ASP A 133 -10.05 4.38 2.79
N ILE A 134 -8.99 3.84 2.22
CA ILE A 134 -7.64 3.83 2.77
C ILE A 134 -6.82 4.80 1.95
N THR A 135 -6.33 5.86 2.59
CA THR A 135 -5.48 6.84 1.93
C THR A 135 -4.03 6.43 2.09
N LEU A 136 -3.32 6.26 0.97
CA LEU A 136 -1.87 6.11 0.95
C LEU A 136 -1.25 7.45 0.54
N GLU A 137 -0.24 7.89 1.28
CA GLU A 137 0.41 9.18 1.05
C GLU A 137 1.93 9.05 1.07
N ASN A 138 2.60 9.89 0.27
CA ASN A 138 4.04 10.11 0.33
C ASN A 138 4.41 11.53 -0.15
N SER A 139 5.71 11.77 -0.38
CA SER A 139 6.25 13.04 -0.88
C SER A 139 5.68 13.49 -2.24
N TYR A 140 5.28 12.55 -3.11
CA TYR A 140 4.74 12.86 -4.43
C TYR A 140 3.27 13.26 -4.39
N GLY A 141 2.47 12.57 -3.57
CA GLY A 141 1.02 12.71 -3.59
C GLY A 141 0.29 11.72 -2.69
N SER A 142 -1.01 11.61 -2.92
CA SER A 142 -1.90 10.66 -2.26
C SER A 142 -2.71 9.83 -3.26
N VAL A 143 -3.09 8.63 -2.85
CA VAL A 143 -4.01 7.75 -3.58
C VAL A 143 -4.98 7.10 -2.62
N VAL A 144 -6.24 7.00 -3.02
CA VAL A 144 -7.28 6.36 -2.22
C VAL A 144 -7.52 4.94 -2.73
N VAL A 145 -7.43 3.98 -1.83
CA VAL A 145 -7.80 2.59 -2.05
C VAL A 145 -9.13 2.35 -1.37
N THR A 146 -10.17 2.11 -2.17
CA THR A 146 -11.51 1.85 -1.70
C THR A 146 -11.75 0.35 -1.59
N VAL A 147 -12.21 -0.09 -0.41
CA VAL A 147 -12.57 -1.48 -0.12
C VAL A 147 -14.08 -1.56 0.06
N THR A 148 -14.74 -2.41 -0.72
CA THR A 148 -16.17 -2.68 -0.56
C THR A 148 -16.43 -3.70 0.57
N ARG A 149 -17.68 -3.78 1.03
CA ARG A 149 -18.12 -4.86 1.95
C ARG A 149 -17.81 -6.29 1.47
N SER A 150 -17.81 -6.51 0.15
CA SER A 150 -17.45 -7.81 -0.44
C SER A 150 -15.94 -8.09 -0.43
N GLY A 151 -15.15 -7.08 -0.08
CA GLY A 151 -13.70 -6.98 -0.15
C GLY A 151 -13.13 -6.86 -1.56
N ALA A 152 -13.97 -6.50 -2.55
CA ALA A 152 -13.44 -5.93 -3.77
C ALA A 152 -12.68 -4.63 -3.44
N VAL A 153 -11.49 -4.49 -4.01
CA VAL A 153 -10.57 -3.38 -3.78
C VAL A 153 -10.38 -2.63 -5.09
N THR A 154 -10.59 -1.32 -5.06
CA THR A 154 -10.39 -0.42 -6.20
C THR A 154 -9.48 0.72 -5.81
N MET A 155 -8.71 1.26 -6.76
CA MET A 155 -7.78 2.35 -6.55
C MET A 155 -8.24 3.59 -7.32
N SER A 156 -8.18 4.76 -6.70
CA SER A 156 -8.41 6.04 -7.36
C SER A 156 -7.22 6.47 -8.22
N GLU A 157 -7.39 7.56 -8.96
CA GLU A 157 -6.24 8.25 -9.55
C GLU A 157 -5.35 8.85 -8.44
N ILE A 158 -4.06 8.99 -8.74
CA ILE A 158 -3.09 9.61 -7.83
C ILE A 158 -3.27 11.12 -7.90
N THR A 159 -3.51 11.73 -6.74
CA THR A 159 -3.54 13.19 -6.58
C THR A 159 -2.15 13.65 -6.19
N LYS A 160 -1.56 14.52 -7.01
CA LYS A 160 -0.25 15.11 -6.70
C LYS A 160 -0.41 16.17 -5.60
N ASN A 161 0.55 16.24 -4.67
CA ASN A 161 0.64 17.30 -3.67
C ASN A 161 0.84 18.69 -4.32
#